data_AF-A0A7S2D2C0-F1
#
_entry.id   AF-A0A7S2D2C0-F1
#
_cell.length_a   1.000
_cell.length_b   1.000
_cell.length_c   1.000
_cell.angle_alpha   90.00
_cell.angle_beta   90.00
_cell.angle_gamma   90.00
#
_symmetry.space_group_name_H-M   'P 1'
#
loop_
_entity.id
_entity.type
_entity.pdbx_description
1 polymer ?
#
loop_
_entity_poly.entity_id
_entity_poly.type
_entity_poly.pdbx_seq_one_letter_code
_entity_poly.pdbx_strand_id
1 'polypeptide(L)'
;SREAARAGAALAEADAAERRVVDKVLAGRYLQEAKLEMVVVRRLMKDSEDGLRAMPSRAVWHCQQAVEMALKSAMLRTCGLTEKEKYGKGDNSLRELAQSLRSASAMTEQQRRAQQLPMSDDDMAWLKQAYLAARYPNASRCDVPAYQYGMADAERAIGLARNCLHWATHLEDLPEPGSTAASAQPM
;
A
#
# COMPACT_ATOMS: atom_id res chain seq x y z
N SER A 1 3.79 40.36 15.56
CA SER A 1 2.63 39.43 15.62
C SER A 1 2.35 38.65 14.32
N ARG A 2 3.24 38.63 13.30
CA ARG A 2 3.12 37.68 12.15
C ARG A 2 3.87 36.36 12.36
N GLU A 3 4.96 36.38 13.11
CA GLU A 3 5.73 35.16 13.46
C GLU A 3 4.97 34.23 14.41
N ALA A 4 4.28 34.77 15.42
CA ALA A 4 3.44 33.97 16.32
C ALA A 4 2.27 33.28 15.58
N ALA A 5 1.66 33.97 14.60
CA ALA A 5 0.61 33.39 13.76
C ALA A 5 1.15 32.30 12.80
N ARG A 6 2.37 32.49 12.27
CA ARG A 6 3.05 31.46 11.46
C ARG A 6 3.48 30.25 12.29
N ALA A 7 3.99 30.47 13.49
CA ALA A 7 4.37 29.39 14.41
C ALA A 7 3.13 28.60 14.86
N GLY A 8 2.02 29.27 15.17
CA GLY A 8 0.76 28.62 15.50
C GLY A 8 0.18 27.82 14.32
N ALA A 9 0.26 28.35 13.10
CA ALA A 9 -0.16 27.61 11.89
C ALA A 9 0.73 26.38 11.63
N ALA A 10 2.05 26.51 11.79
CA ALA A 10 2.98 25.39 11.63
C ALA A 10 2.77 24.30 12.69
N LEU A 11 2.46 24.68 13.94
CA LEU A 11 2.11 23.72 15.00
C LEU A 11 0.81 22.98 14.68
N ALA A 12 -0.23 23.69 14.26
CA ALA A 12 -1.51 23.09 13.90
C ALA A 12 -1.41 22.18 12.66
N GLU A 13 -0.55 22.53 11.70
CA GLU A 13 -0.28 21.71 10.52
C GLU A 13 0.52 20.45 10.89
N ALA A 14 1.45 20.54 11.85
CA ALA A 14 2.16 19.38 12.41
C ALA A 14 1.21 18.45 13.19
N ASP A 15 0.34 19.00 14.03
CA ASP A 15 -0.68 18.25 14.79
C ASP A 15 -1.66 17.54 13.85
N ALA A 16 -2.07 18.21 12.77
CA ALA A 16 -2.93 17.63 11.73
C ALA A 16 -2.21 16.53 10.93
N ALA A 17 -0.90 16.65 10.73
CA ALA A 17 -0.08 15.64 10.06
C ALA A 17 0.11 14.38 10.92
N GLU A 18 0.10 14.49 12.25
CA GLU A 18 0.24 13.34 13.15
C GLU A 18 -1.08 12.60 13.45
N ARG A 19 -2.23 13.26 13.25
CA ARG A 19 -3.53 12.63 13.52
C ARG A 19 -3.78 11.45 12.56
N ARG A 20 -3.80 10.24 13.12
CA ARG A 20 -4.17 9.02 12.39
C ARG A 20 -5.69 8.94 12.19
N VAL A 21 -6.09 8.71 10.94
CA VAL A 21 -7.49 8.55 10.55
C VAL A 21 -7.78 7.09 10.30
N VAL A 22 -8.77 6.56 11.01
CA VAL A 22 -9.40 5.26 10.75
C VAL A 22 -10.68 5.52 9.96
N ASP A 23 -10.84 4.87 8.81
CA ASP A 23 -11.98 5.06 7.93
C ASP A 23 -12.20 3.80 7.08
N LYS A 24 -13.20 2.99 7.43
CA LYS A 24 -13.49 1.74 6.72
C LYS A 24 -14.09 1.95 5.34
N VAL A 25 -14.80 3.06 5.11
CA VAL A 25 -15.35 3.38 3.79
C VAL A 25 -14.20 3.69 2.85
N LEU A 26 -13.26 4.52 3.30
CA LEU A 26 -12.04 4.82 2.55
C LEU A 26 -11.16 3.57 2.40
N ALA A 27 -11.06 2.72 3.43
CA ALA A 27 -10.32 1.47 3.34
C ALA A 27 -10.85 0.57 2.22
N GLY A 28 -12.18 0.43 2.10
CA GLY A 28 -12.81 -0.31 1.01
C GLY A 28 -12.45 0.25 -0.38
N ARG A 29 -12.33 1.58 -0.51
CA ARG A 29 -11.87 2.23 -1.76
C ARG A 29 -10.42 1.88 -2.06
N TYR A 30 -9.51 1.99 -1.09
CA TYR A 30 -8.12 1.59 -1.27
C TYR A 30 -7.99 0.10 -1.66
N LEU A 31 -8.77 -0.79 -1.05
CA LEU A 31 -8.75 -2.20 -1.44
C LEU A 31 -9.28 -2.41 -2.86
N GLN A 32 -10.30 -1.65 -3.27
CA GLN A 32 -10.81 -1.69 -4.64
C GLN A 32 -9.77 -1.21 -5.65
N GLU A 33 -9.01 -0.15 -5.34
CA GLU A 33 -7.86 0.28 -6.16
C GLU A 33 -6.83 -0.84 -6.27
N ALA A 34 -6.47 -1.49 -5.16
CA ALA A 34 -5.54 -2.63 -5.19
C ALA A 34 -6.03 -3.78 -6.10
N LYS A 35 -7.33 -4.08 -6.09
CA LYS A 35 -7.96 -5.07 -6.98
C LYS A 35 -7.91 -4.62 -8.45
N LEU A 36 -8.14 -3.34 -8.72
CA LEU A 36 -8.07 -2.75 -10.06
C LEU A 36 -6.64 -2.83 -10.63
N GLU A 37 -5.63 -2.54 -9.82
CA GLU A 37 -4.23 -2.68 -10.24
C GLU A 37 -3.92 -4.11 -10.72
N MET A 38 -4.44 -5.13 -10.05
CA MET A 38 -4.30 -6.52 -10.47
C MET A 38 -5.09 -6.88 -11.75
N VAL A 39 -6.13 -6.12 -12.11
CA VAL A 39 -6.78 -6.21 -13.43
C VAL A 39 -5.83 -5.69 -14.51
N VAL A 40 -5.21 -4.52 -14.25
CA VAL A 40 -4.25 -3.91 -15.18
C VAL A 40 -3.06 -4.83 -15.41
N VAL A 41 -2.48 -5.40 -14.35
CA VAL A 41 -1.38 -6.38 -14.43
C VAL A 41 -1.76 -7.57 -15.33
N ARG A 42 -2.96 -8.12 -15.17
CA ARG A 42 -3.43 -9.24 -16.02
C ARG A 42 -3.51 -8.87 -17.50
N ARG A 43 -3.78 -7.60 -17.83
CA ARG A 43 -3.77 -7.13 -19.22
C ARG A 43 -2.35 -6.91 -19.72
N LEU A 44 -1.49 -6.30 -18.91
CA LEU A 44 -0.09 -6.02 -19.25
C LEU A 44 0.75 -7.29 -19.49
N MET A 45 0.34 -8.41 -18.89
CA MET A 45 1.03 -9.69 -19.03
C MET A 45 0.50 -10.55 -20.19
N LYS A 46 -0.36 -10.00 -21.04
CA LYS A 46 -0.88 -10.69 -22.22
C LYS A 46 -0.49 -9.93 -23.48
N ASP A 47 -0.07 -10.68 -24.48
CA ASP A 47 0.00 -10.16 -25.83
C ASP A 47 -1.42 -9.82 -26.30
N SER A 48 -1.53 -8.74 -27.07
CA SER A 48 -2.79 -8.28 -27.66
C SER A 48 -2.86 -8.64 -29.14
N GLU A 49 -4.08 -8.74 -29.65
CA GLU A 49 -4.36 -8.97 -31.07
C GLU A 49 -3.82 -7.84 -31.96
N ASP A 50 -3.72 -6.62 -31.42
CA ASP A 50 -3.16 -5.43 -32.09
C ASP A 50 -1.61 -5.43 -32.15
N GLY A 51 -0.97 -6.54 -31.78
CA GLY A 51 0.49 -6.69 -31.82
C GLY A 51 1.24 -6.05 -30.65
N LEU A 52 0.54 -5.50 -29.64
CA LEU A 52 1.19 -5.08 -28.39
C LEU A 52 1.64 -6.32 -27.60
N ARG A 53 2.92 -6.36 -27.28
CA ARG A 53 3.53 -7.42 -26.46
C ARG A 53 3.32 -7.16 -24.98
N ALA A 54 3.45 -8.21 -24.18
CA ALA A 54 3.51 -8.10 -22.74
C ALA A 54 4.56 -7.07 -22.27
N MET A 55 4.24 -6.35 -21.20
CA MET A 55 5.11 -5.31 -20.61
C MET A 55 5.41 -5.62 -19.13
N PRO A 56 6.37 -6.52 -18.86
CA PRO A 56 6.68 -6.97 -17.49
C PRO A 56 7.07 -5.83 -16.55
N SER A 57 7.89 -4.89 -17.03
CA SER A 57 8.29 -3.71 -16.24
C SER A 57 7.10 -2.89 -15.74
N ARG A 58 6.07 -2.69 -16.58
CA ARG A 58 4.85 -2.01 -16.15
C ARG A 58 4.05 -2.89 -15.18
N ALA A 59 3.97 -4.19 -15.42
CA ALA A 59 3.31 -5.11 -14.49
C ALA A 59 3.94 -5.08 -13.09
N VAL A 60 5.28 -5.02 -12.98
CA VAL A 60 5.99 -4.88 -11.70
C VAL A 60 5.59 -3.58 -10.99
N TRP A 61 5.53 -2.47 -11.71
CA TRP A 61 5.09 -1.19 -11.14
C TRP A 61 3.65 -1.26 -10.58
N HIS A 62 2.71 -1.79 -11.35
CA HIS A 62 1.32 -1.94 -10.90
C HIS A 62 1.19 -2.93 -9.72
N CYS A 63 2.03 -3.97 -9.65
CA CYS A 63 2.09 -4.85 -8.48
C CYS A 63 2.54 -4.09 -7.22
N GLN A 64 3.51 -3.19 -7.32
CA GLN A 64 3.91 -2.34 -6.20
C GLN A 64 2.77 -1.43 -5.76
N GLN A 65 2.05 -0.81 -6.69
CA GLN A 65 0.87 0.02 -6.38
C GLN A 65 -0.23 -0.79 -5.70
N ALA A 66 -0.50 -2.01 -6.18
CA ALA A 66 -1.46 -2.91 -5.55
C ALA A 66 -1.11 -3.21 -4.08
N VAL A 67 0.17 -3.46 -3.79
CA VAL A 67 0.67 -3.68 -2.43
C VAL A 67 0.49 -2.42 -1.58
N GLU A 68 0.86 -1.24 -2.09
CA GLU A 68 0.70 0.03 -1.36
C GLU A 68 -0.76 0.29 -0.99
N MET A 69 -1.68 0.13 -1.95
CA MET A 69 -3.11 0.32 -1.73
C MET A 69 -3.68 -0.71 -0.74
N ALA A 70 -3.23 -1.97 -0.80
CA ALA A 70 -3.62 -3.00 0.14
C ALA A 70 -3.14 -2.70 1.58
N LEU A 71 -1.90 -2.23 1.75
CA LEU A 71 -1.37 -1.79 3.04
C LEU A 71 -2.15 -0.60 3.61
N LYS A 72 -2.42 0.41 2.77
CA LYS A 72 -3.23 1.59 3.17
C LYS A 72 -4.63 1.19 3.61
N SER A 73 -5.28 0.28 2.89
CA SER A 73 -6.57 -0.31 3.30
C SER A 73 -6.47 -0.97 4.68
N ALA A 74 -5.46 -1.82 4.90
CA ALA A 74 -5.26 -2.49 6.18
C ALA A 74 -5.01 -1.50 7.34
N MET A 75 -4.20 -0.47 7.11
CA MET A 75 -3.92 0.57 8.09
C MET A 75 -5.20 1.35 8.44
N LEU A 76 -5.97 1.80 7.45
CA LEU A 76 -7.24 2.52 7.66
C LEU A 76 -8.28 1.73 8.48
N ARG A 77 -8.17 0.39 8.51
CA ARG A 77 -9.03 -0.50 9.30
C ARG A 77 -8.52 -0.78 10.71
N THR A 78 -7.23 -0.53 10.97
CA THR A 78 -6.59 -0.99 12.21
C THR A 78 -5.96 0.14 13.01
N CYS A 79 -4.88 0.73 12.50
CA CYS A 79 -4.09 1.73 13.21
C CYS A 79 -4.28 3.17 12.69
N GLY A 80 -4.97 3.32 11.57
CA GLY A 80 -5.20 4.58 10.88
C GLY A 80 -4.00 5.08 10.07
N LEU A 81 -4.27 5.95 9.09
CA LEU A 81 -3.27 6.63 8.28
C LEU A 81 -3.12 8.09 8.70
N THR A 82 -1.88 8.57 8.70
CA THR A 82 -1.57 10.00 8.71
C THR A 82 -1.75 10.62 7.33
N GLU A 83 -1.89 11.95 7.25
CA GLU A 83 -1.93 12.67 5.95
C GLU A 83 -0.64 12.43 5.14
N LYS A 84 0.51 12.31 5.80
CA LYS A 84 1.79 11.95 5.16
C LYS A 84 1.69 10.59 4.47
N GLU A 85 1.26 9.57 5.19
CA GLU A 85 1.09 8.20 4.69
C GLU A 85 0.05 8.14 3.57
N LYS A 86 -1.01 8.96 3.66
CA LYS A 86 -2.07 9.04 2.66
C LYS A 86 -1.60 9.60 1.31
N TYR A 87 -1.00 10.80 1.30
CA TYR A 87 -0.61 11.50 0.05
C TYR A 87 0.80 11.19 -0.44
N GLY A 88 1.58 10.40 0.30
CA GLY A 88 2.94 10.04 -0.11
C GLY A 88 3.91 11.24 -0.13
N LYS A 89 3.60 12.33 0.58
CA LYS A 89 4.56 13.43 0.77
C LYS A 89 5.73 12.92 1.62
N GLY A 90 6.87 12.71 0.98
CA GLY A 90 8.11 12.25 1.61
C GLY A 90 8.25 10.73 1.59
N ASP A 91 8.65 10.19 0.43
CA ASP A 91 9.29 8.88 0.20
C ASP A 91 8.73 7.66 0.97
N ASN A 92 7.49 7.71 1.43
CA ASN A 92 6.90 6.71 2.31
C ASN A 92 6.97 5.35 1.62
N SER A 93 7.95 4.59 2.04
CA SER A 93 8.23 3.28 1.49
C SER A 93 7.14 2.29 1.93
N LEU A 94 6.93 1.23 1.14
CA LEU A 94 6.16 0.07 1.60
C LEU A 94 6.62 -0.40 3.00
N ARG A 95 7.93 -0.29 3.26
CA ARG A 95 8.54 -0.61 4.55
C ARG A 95 8.06 0.30 5.68
N GLU A 96 7.91 1.60 5.45
CA GLU A 96 7.36 2.53 6.46
C GLU A 96 5.90 2.22 6.77
N LEU A 97 5.07 1.98 5.75
CA LEU A 97 3.67 1.59 5.95
C LEU A 97 3.58 0.27 6.74
N ALA A 98 4.38 -0.73 6.37
CA ALA A 98 4.45 -2.00 7.08
C ALA A 98 4.96 -1.84 8.52
N GLN A 99 5.97 -0.99 8.74
CA GLN A 99 6.50 -0.72 10.07
C GLN A 99 5.46 -0.04 10.97
N SER A 100 4.76 0.98 10.46
CA SER A 100 3.64 1.63 11.16
C SER A 100 2.54 0.63 11.54
N LEU A 101 2.23 -0.31 10.64
CA LEU A 101 1.23 -1.34 10.91
C LEU A 101 1.69 -2.32 12.00
N ARG A 102 2.94 -2.82 11.90
CA ARG A 102 3.53 -3.77 12.85
C ARG A 102 3.72 -3.18 14.25
N SER A 103 4.06 -1.89 14.34
CA SER A 103 4.32 -1.22 15.63
C SER A 103 3.06 -0.67 16.31
N ALA A 104 1.93 -0.65 15.60
CA ALA A 104 0.68 -0.18 16.18
C ALA A 104 0.25 -1.05 17.37
N SER A 105 -0.38 -0.43 18.36
CA SER A 105 -0.98 -1.20 19.46
C SER A 105 -2.18 -1.99 18.95
N ALA A 106 -2.17 -3.31 19.16
CA ALA A 106 -3.29 -4.19 18.81
C ALA A 106 -4.13 -4.52 20.04
N MET A 107 -5.39 -4.07 20.05
CA MET A 107 -6.34 -4.32 21.14
C MET A 107 -7.18 -5.58 20.90
N THR A 108 -7.23 -6.06 19.65
CA THR A 108 -8.00 -7.25 19.24
C THR A 108 -7.11 -8.27 18.53
N GLU A 109 -7.51 -9.55 18.54
CA GLU A 109 -6.82 -10.61 17.77
C GLU A 109 -6.85 -10.35 16.27
N GLN A 110 -7.94 -9.73 15.81
CA GLN A 110 -8.16 -9.17 14.48
C GLN A 110 -7.05 -8.19 14.08
N GLN A 111 -6.77 -7.21 14.94
CA GLN A 111 -5.67 -6.25 14.73
C GLN A 111 -4.31 -6.93 14.78
N ARG A 112 -4.08 -7.91 15.66
CA ARG A 112 -2.83 -8.69 15.68
C ARG A 112 -2.61 -9.46 14.38
N ARG A 113 -3.66 -10.04 13.80
CA ARG A 113 -3.59 -10.69 12.47
C ARG A 113 -3.23 -9.71 11.36
N ALA A 114 -3.72 -8.47 11.43
CA ALA A 114 -3.30 -7.42 10.51
C ALA A 114 -1.81 -7.02 10.68
N GLN A 115 -1.11 -7.47 11.71
CA GLN A 115 0.33 -7.22 11.85
C GLN A 115 1.17 -8.33 11.21
N GLN A 116 0.55 -9.46 10.88
CA GLN A 116 1.18 -10.60 10.21
C GLN A 116 1.18 -10.39 8.69
N LEU A 117 2.03 -9.48 8.23
CA LEU A 117 2.18 -9.18 6.81
C LEU A 117 2.70 -10.40 6.03
N PRO A 118 2.11 -10.74 4.86
CA PRO A 118 2.50 -11.89 4.06
C PRO A 118 3.70 -11.57 3.15
N MET A 119 4.63 -10.74 3.62
CA MET A 119 5.75 -10.23 2.83
C MET A 119 6.96 -9.91 3.72
N SER A 120 8.15 -10.27 3.24
CA SER A 120 9.41 -9.96 3.90
C SER A 120 9.84 -8.51 3.69
N ASP A 121 10.77 -8.03 4.51
CA ASP A 121 11.33 -6.68 4.38
C ASP A 121 12.20 -6.52 3.12
N ASP A 122 12.78 -7.61 2.63
CA ASP A 122 13.56 -7.66 1.40
C ASP A 122 12.67 -7.59 0.17
N ASP A 123 11.51 -8.28 0.18
CA ASP A 123 10.52 -8.18 -0.88
C ASP A 123 9.94 -6.77 -0.97
N MET A 124 9.65 -6.14 0.18
CA MET A 124 9.18 -4.75 0.23
C MET A 124 10.25 -3.77 -0.28
N ALA A 125 11.52 -3.98 0.07
CA ALA A 125 12.61 -3.16 -0.43
C ALA A 125 12.79 -3.30 -1.94
N TRP A 126 12.72 -4.53 -2.46
CA TRP A 126 12.79 -4.81 -3.88
C TRP A 126 11.64 -4.14 -4.65
N LEU A 127 10.40 -4.24 -4.16
CA LEU A 127 9.26 -3.55 -4.75
C LEU A 127 9.40 -2.02 -4.69
N LYS A 128 9.90 -1.46 -3.59
CA LYS A 128 10.18 -0.01 -3.49
C LYS A 128 11.16 0.43 -4.58
N GLN A 129 12.25 -0.30 -4.76
CA GLN A 129 13.23 0.02 -5.80
C GLN A 129 12.60 -0.03 -7.20
N ALA A 130 11.74 -1.02 -7.43
CA ALA A 130 11.05 -1.19 -8.71
C ALA A 130 10.09 -0.04 -9.06
N TYR A 131 9.52 0.66 -8.08
CA TYR A 131 8.60 1.79 -8.30
C TYR A 131 9.18 2.91 -9.19
N LEU A 132 10.44 3.28 -8.97
CA LEU A 132 11.12 4.31 -9.77
C LEU A 132 11.75 3.71 -11.03
N ALA A 133 12.43 2.57 -10.86
CA ALA A 133 13.17 1.88 -11.90
C ALA A 133 12.27 1.49 -13.10
N ALA A 134 11.05 1.02 -12.84
CA ALA A 134 10.09 0.65 -13.87
C ALA A 134 9.51 1.83 -14.69
N ARG A 135 9.76 3.08 -14.26
CA ARG A 135 9.16 4.29 -14.88
C ARG A 135 10.18 5.27 -15.42
N TYR A 136 11.36 5.35 -14.81
CA TYR A 136 12.38 6.32 -15.16
C TYR A 136 13.64 5.62 -15.67
N PRO A 137 14.24 6.10 -16.78
CA PRO A 137 15.50 5.57 -17.27
C PRO A 137 16.58 5.63 -16.19
N ASN A 138 17.39 4.58 -16.09
CA ASN A 138 18.56 4.60 -15.25
C ASN A 138 19.76 4.93 -16.13
N ALA A 139 20.44 6.05 -15.83
CA ALA A 139 21.60 6.52 -16.59
C ALA A 139 22.74 5.47 -16.70
N SER A 140 22.74 4.44 -15.84
CA SER A 140 23.74 3.36 -15.83
C SER A 140 23.32 2.08 -16.58
N ARG A 141 22.04 1.90 -16.92
CA ARG A 141 21.50 0.63 -17.47
C ARG A 141 20.30 0.87 -18.40
N CYS A 142 20.59 1.07 -19.68
CA CYS A 142 19.63 1.18 -20.81
C CYS A 142 18.60 2.32 -20.73
N ASP A 143 18.37 2.98 -21.87
CA ASP A 143 17.59 4.23 -21.95
C ASP A 143 16.07 4.05 -21.77
N VAL A 144 15.54 2.81 -21.82
CA VAL A 144 14.10 2.56 -21.79
C VAL A 144 13.70 1.68 -20.59
N PRO A 145 12.88 2.18 -19.65
CA PRO A 145 12.44 1.44 -18.45
C PRO A 145 11.75 0.10 -18.73
N ALA A 146 11.18 -0.06 -19.93
CA ALA A 146 10.51 -1.28 -20.36
C ALA A 146 11.43 -2.51 -20.33
N TYR A 147 12.75 -2.32 -20.46
CA TYR A 147 13.73 -3.42 -20.47
C TYR A 147 14.34 -3.72 -19.09
N GLN A 148 13.98 -2.99 -18.04
CA GLN A 148 14.60 -3.18 -16.72
C GLN A 148 14.16 -4.45 -16.00
N TYR A 149 12.98 -4.98 -16.32
CA TYR A 149 12.39 -6.14 -15.67
C TYR A 149 11.87 -7.14 -16.70
N GLY A 150 12.11 -8.43 -16.45
CA GLY A 150 11.67 -9.53 -17.29
C GLY A 150 10.40 -10.22 -16.77
N MET A 151 10.01 -11.31 -17.46
CA MET A 151 8.85 -12.12 -17.09
C MET A 151 8.95 -12.69 -15.67
N ALA A 152 10.13 -13.21 -15.29
CA ALA A 152 10.35 -13.75 -13.94
C ALA A 152 10.17 -12.70 -12.84
N ASP A 153 10.61 -11.46 -13.08
CA ASP A 153 10.42 -10.35 -12.14
C ASP A 153 8.93 -10.01 -11.99
N ALA A 154 8.20 -9.96 -13.11
CA ALA A 154 6.77 -9.73 -13.09
C ALA A 154 6.01 -10.85 -12.38
N GLU A 155 6.37 -12.11 -12.61
CA GLU A 155 5.77 -13.26 -11.91
C GLU A 155 6.02 -13.21 -10.40
N ARG A 156 7.24 -12.86 -9.98
CA ARG A 156 7.56 -12.62 -8.57
C ARG A 156 6.68 -11.50 -8.01
N ALA A 157 6.62 -10.35 -8.67
CA ALA A 157 5.83 -9.20 -8.23
C ALA A 157 4.33 -9.53 -8.14
N ILE A 158 3.80 -10.31 -9.09
CA ILE A 158 2.42 -10.80 -9.10
C ILE A 158 2.16 -11.69 -7.88
N GLY A 159 3.07 -12.61 -7.56
CA GLY A 159 2.96 -13.48 -6.38
C GLY A 159 2.87 -12.66 -5.09
N LEU A 160 3.79 -11.71 -4.93
CA LEU A 160 3.83 -10.79 -3.79
C LEU A 160 2.54 -9.96 -3.65
N ALA A 161 2.09 -9.36 -4.75
CA ALA A 161 0.88 -8.55 -4.76
C ALA A 161 -0.39 -9.38 -4.50
N ARG A 162 -0.49 -10.60 -5.06
CA ARG A 162 -1.62 -11.50 -4.80
C ARG A 162 -1.69 -11.92 -3.34
N ASN A 163 -0.56 -12.28 -2.73
CA ASN A 163 -0.52 -12.67 -1.33
C ASN A 163 -0.92 -11.51 -0.42
N CYS A 164 -0.40 -10.30 -0.69
CA CYS A 164 -0.78 -9.09 0.04
C CYS A 164 -2.26 -8.76 -0.15
N LEU A 165 -2.80 -8.82 -1.36
CA LEU A 165 -4.20 -8.56 -1.63
C LEU A 165 -5.13 -9.56 -0.95
N HIS A 166 -4.77 -10.85 -0.99
CA HIS A 166 -5.52 -11.91 -0.30
C HIS A 166 -5.57 -11.64 1.20
N TRP A 167 -4.42 -11.37 1.82
CA TRP A 167 -4.34 -10.97 3.22
C TRP A 167 -5.21 -9.76 3.54
N ALA A 168 -5.11 -8.67 2.76
CA ALA A 168 -5.88 -7.44 3.02
C ALA A 168 -7.40 -7.65 2.89
N THR A 169 -7.83 -8.56 2.00
CA THR A 169 -9.25 -8.93 1.84
C THR A 169 -9.79 -9.64 3.10
N HIS A 170 -8.97 -10.45 3.78
CA HIS A 170 -9.36 -11.11 5.03
C HIS A 170 -9.46 -10.15 6.22
N LEU A 171 -9.06 -8.88 6.03
CA LEU A 171 -9.22 -7.82 7.01
C LEU A 171 -10.50 -6.99 6.76
N GLU A 172 -11.33 -7.31 5.77
CA GLU A 172 -12.57 -6.54 5.54
C GLU A 172 -13.58 -6.66 6.69
N ASP A 173 -13.55 -7.78 7.42
CA ASP A 173 -14.50 -8.13 8.49
C ASP A 173 -14.10 -7.58 9.88
N LEU A 174 -13.08 -6.72 9.99
CA LEU A 174 -12.63 -6.24 11.30
C LEU A 174 -13.62 -5.22 11.92
N PRO A 175 -13.93 -5.33 13.23
CA PRO A 175 -14.74 -4.34 13.95
C PRO A 175 -14.01 -2.98 14.07
N GLU A 176 -14.74 -1.91 14.35
CA GLU A 176 -14.15 -0.55 14.46
C GLU A 176 -13.11 -0.50 15.60
N PRO A 177 -11.93 0.10 15.39
CA PRO A 177 -11.00 0.42 16.47
C PRO A 177 -11.71 1.24 17.57
N GLY A 178 -11.81 0.67 18.77
CA GLY A 178 -12.50 1.31 19.91
C GLY A 178 -13.99 0.97 20.05
N SER A 179 -14.58 0.22 19.11
CA SER A 179 -15.83 -0.48 19.38
C SER A 179 -15.51 -1.64 20.33
N THR A 180 -15.80 -1.45 21.61
CA THR A 180 -15.93 -2.59 22.51
C THR A 180 -16.94 -3.54 21.88
N ALA A 181 -16.55 -4.80 21.71
CA ALA A 181 -17.47 -5.87 21.37
C ALA A 181 -18.45 -6.05 22.54
N ALA A 182 -19.43 -5.16 22.64
CA ALA A 182 -20.50 -5.18 23.62
C ALA A 182 -21.81 -5.22 22.85
N SER A 183 -22.04 -6.29 22.08
CA SER A 183 -23.35 -6.73 21.56
C SER A 183 -23.22 -8.10 20.88
N ALA A 184 -22.60 -9.07 21.55
CA ALA A 184 -22.91 -10.47 21.29
C ALA A 184 -23.86 -10.91 22.40
N GLN A 185 -25.14 -10.57 22.28
CA GLN A 185 -26.16 -11.28 23.05
C GLN A 185 -26.38 -12.65 22.39
N PRO A 186 -26.38 -13.74 23.17
CA PRO A 186 -26.80 -15.03 22.66
C PRO A 186 -28.32 -15.03 22.50
N MET A 187 -28.80 -15.54 21.37
CA MET A 187 -30.12 -16.18 21.28
C MET A 187 -29.89 -17.67 21.14
#